data_AF-A0A1V6SMF9-F1
#
_entry.id   AF-A0A1V6SMF9-F1
#
_cell.length_a   1.000
_cell.length_b   1.000
_cell.length_c   1.000
_cell.angle_alpha   90.00
_cell.angle_beta   90.00
_cell.angle_gamma   90.00
#
_symmetry.space_group_name_H-M   'P 1'
#
loop_
_entity.id
_entity.type
_entity.pdbx_description
1 polymer ?
#
loop_
_entity_poly.entity_id
_entity_poly.type
_entity_poly.pdbx_seq_one_letter_code
_entity_poly.pdbx_strand_id
1 'polypeptide(L)'
;MSGPNPTFRLETRQLPTMKPGQILLKPYFLSNDPAQRMWIDAELPADRSYLEPIEVGQVMASRGIGKVICSRSSKIKPGSQVMVPNIGWVDYVVLSDESVSVLKPLPLGLSATHYLGVLGNTGLTAYYGLVVQSEAKPQDTVIFSGAAGATGSVAI
;
A
#
# COMPACT_ATOMS: atom_id res chain seq x y z
N MET A 1 2.25 18.95 10.28
CA MET A 1 0.96 19.41 10.84
C MET A 1 1.07 20.75 11.57
N SER A 2 2.26 21.16 12.01
CA SER A 2 2.55 22.53 12.45
C SER A 2 3.45 23.25 11.44
N GLY A 3 3.20 24.53 11.18
CA GLY A 3 3.91 25.36 10.20
C GLY A 3 2.93 26.21 9.37
N PRO A 4 3.39 27.27 8.69
CA PRO A 4 2.52 28.21 7.99
C PRO A 4 1.83 27.63 6.74
N ASN A 5 2.31 26.51 6.19
CA ASN A 5 1.71 25.84 5.03
C ASN A 5 1.95 24.32 5.04
N PRO A 6 1.22 23.55 5.89
CA PRO A 6 1.43 22.11 5.98
C PRO A 6 0.80 21.35 4.80
N THR A 7 1.54 20.43 4.17
CA THR A 7 1.03 19.57 3.09
C THR A 7 -0.13 18.67 3.53
N PHE A 8 -0.10 18.21 4.78
CA PHE A 8 -1.14 17.35 5.37
C PHE A 8 -1.71 17.95 6.65
N ARG A 9 -2.99 17.71 6.88
CA ARG A 9 -3.70 18.05 8.13
C ARG A 9 -4.40 16.82 8.70
N LEU A 10 -4.46 16.74 10.02
CA LEU A 10 -5.26 15.72 10.69
C LEU A 10 -6.73 16.13 10.66
N GLU A 11 -7.62 15.20 10.34
CA GLU A 11 -9.06 15.44 10.40
C GLU A 11 -9.76 14.29 11.11
N THR A 12 -10.82 14.63 11.83
CA THR A 12 -11.76 13.66 12.37
C THR A 12 -13.03 13.68 11.52
N ARG A 13 -13.42 12.51 11.01
CA ARG A 13 -14.63 12.34 10.19
C ARG A 13 -15.50 11.24 10.80
N GLN A 14 -16.82 11.38 10.63
CA GLN A 14 -17.72 10.29 10.96
C GLN A 14 -17.57 9.16 9.94
N LEU A 15 -17.58 7.91 10.42
CA LEU A 15 -17.56 6.75 9.54
C LEU A 15 -18.91 6.64 8.79
N PRO A 16 -18.90 6.29 7.51
CA PRO A 16 -20.14 6.06 6.77
C PRO A 16 -20.85 4.81 7.30
N THR A 17 -22.18 4.79 7.14
CA THR A 17 -22.97 3.58 7.43
C THR A 17 -22.55 2.45 6.49
N MET A 18 -22.18 1.30 7.06
CA MET A 18 -21.77 0.12 6.28
C MET A 18 -22.93 -0.46 5.46
N LYS A 19 -22.68 -0.75 4.19
CA LYS A 19 -23.58 -1.45 3.25
C LYS A 19 -23.27 -2.96 3.19
N PRO A 20 -24.18 -3.80 2.66
CA PRO A 20 -23.87 -5.19 2.34
C PRO A 20 -22.61 -5.32 1.48
N GLY A 21 -21.78 -6.34 1.73
CA GLY A 21 -20.51 -6.54 1.02
C GLY A 21 -19.38 -5.61 1.49
N GLN A 22 -19.59 -4.80 2.53
CA GLN A 22 -18.54 -3.94 3.09
C GLN A 22 -18.00 -4.46 4.42
N ILE A 23 -16.77 -4.08 4.72
CA ILE A 23 -16.04 -4.39 5.94
C ILE A 23 -15.52 -3.10 6.58
N LEU A 24 -15.51 -3.06 7.90
CA LEU A 24 -14.85 -2.03 8.69
C LEU A 24 -13.49 -2.55 9.12
N LEU A 25 -12.44 -1.82 8.76
CA LEU A 25 -11.05 -2.16 9.02
C LEU A 25 -10.43 -1.18 10.01
N LYS A 26 -9.55 -1.70 10.86
CA LYS A 26 -8.56 -0.91 11.59
C LYS A 26 -7.18 -1.19 10.99
N PRO A 27 -6.53 -0.21 10.36
CA PRO A 27 -5.15 -0.34 9.89
C PRO A 27 -4.16 -0.50 11.06
N TYR A 28 -3.08 -1.24 10.83
CA TYR A 28 -1.96 -1.35 11.78
C TYR A 28 -0.60 -1.13 11.13
N PHE A 29 -0.50 -1.40 9.83
CA PHE A 29 0.71 -1.16 9.05
C PHE A 29 0.35 -0.43 7.77
N LEU A 30 1.11 0.61 7.45
CA LEU A 30 0.99 1.40 6.24
C LEU A 30 2.34 1.34 5.52
N SER A 31 2.31 1.18 4.20
CA SER A 31 3.50 1.32 3.37
C SER A 31 3.80 2.80 3.19
N ASN A 32 5.05 3.18 3.44
CA ASN A 32 5.55 4.53 3.18
C ASN A 32 6.48 4.46 1.98
N ASP A 33 5.93 4.76 0.80
CA ASP A 33 6.58 4.54 -0.48
C ASP A 33 6.99 5.89 -1.10
N PRO A 34 8.20 6.05 -1.67
CA PRO A 34 8.58 7.30 -2.34
C PRO A 34 7.62 7.75 -3.44
N ALA A 35 6.94 6.79 -4.10
CA ALA A 35 5.91 7.03 -5.10
C ALA A 35 4.77 7.94 -4.60
N GLN A 36 4.49 7.93 -3.29
CA GLN A 36 3.49 8.80 -2.66
C GLN A 36 3.73 10.29 -2.92
N ARG A 37 5.00 10.71 -3.06
CA ARG A 37 5.32 12.11 -3.39
C ARG A 37 4.83 12.49 -4.79
N MET A 38 4.83 11.55 -5.74
CA MET A 38 4.33 11.77 -7.10
C MET A 38 2.79 11.82 -7.12
N TRP A 39 2.13 11.05 -6.26
CA TRP A 39 0.66 11.01 -6.21
C TRP A 39 0.04 12.33 -5.74
N ILE A 40 0.75 13.11 -4.92
CA ILE A 40 0.29 14.43 -4.43
C ILE A 40 0.86 15.60 -5.26
N ASP A 41 1.55 15.31 -6.36
CA ASP A 41 2.11 16.33 -7.23
C ASP A 41 1.05 16.81 -8.24
N ALA A 42 0.48 17.98 -7.99
CA ALA A 42 -0.57 18.55 -8.83
C ALA A 42 -0.06 19.03 -10.20
N GLU A 43 1.25 19.20 -10.36
CA GLU A 43 1.87 19.72 -11.58
C GLU A 43 2.45 18.59 -12.46
N LEU A 44 2.39 17.35 -11.98
CA LEU A 44 2.87 16.20 -12.74
C LEU A 44 1.98 15.97 -13.97
N PRO A 45 2.54 15.99 -15.19
CA PRO A 45 1.80 15.67 -16.40
C PRO A 45 1.14 14.28 -16.30
N ALA A 46 -0.13 14.17 -16.76
CA ALA A 46 -0.91 12.95 -16.63
C ALA A 46 -0.27 11.73 -17.33
N ASP A 47 0.47 11.95 -18.42
CA ASP A 47 1.23 10.92 -19.13
C ASP A 47 2.47 10.41 -18.35
N ARG A 48 2.86 11.11 -17.29
CA ARG A 48 3.97 10.74 -16.40
C ARG A 48 3.51 10.07 -15.11
N SER A 49 2.20 9.89 -14.91
CA SER A 49 1.64 9.13 -13.80
C SER A 49 0.88 7.91 -14.29
N TYR A 50 1.02 6.79 -13.59
CA TYR A 50 0.21 5.59 -13.80
C TYR A 50 -1.05 5.57 -12.92
N LEU A 51 -1.25 6.59 -12.08
CA LEU A 51 -2.43 6.78 -11.22
C LEU A 51 -2.94 8.22 -11.30
N GLU A 52 -4.23 8.39 -11.03
CA GLU A 52 -4.82 9.71 -10.82
C GLU A 52 -4.18 10.41 -9.60
N PRO A 53 -3.89 11.72 -9.68
CA PRO A 53 -3.39 12.49 -8.55
C PRO A 53 -4.38 12.51 -7.38
N ILE A 54 -3.84 12.54 -6.16
CA ILE A 54 -4.61 12.75 -4.93
C ILE A 54 -4.90 14.24 -4.81
N GLU A 55 -6.18 14.59 -4.84
CA GLU A 55 -6.62 15.98 -4.74
C GLU A 55 -6.58 16.49 -3.30
N VAL A 56 -6.49 17.81 -3.16
CA VAL A 56 -6.55 18.48 -1.85
C VAL A 56 -7.86 18.13 -1.13
N GLY A 57 -7.76 17.67 0.11
CA GLY A 57 -8.91 17.27 0.94
C GLY A 57 -9.26 15.79 0.86
N GLN A 58 -8.64 15.04 -0.05
CA GLN A 58 -8.70 13.58 -0.07
C GLN A 58 -7.76 12.96 0.98
N VAL A 59 -8.06 11.71 1.36
CA VAL A 59 -7.20 10.93 2.26
C VAL A 59 -5.93 10.54 1.52
N MET A 60 -4.78 10.69 2.18
CA MET A 60 -3.51 10.24 1.60
C MET A 60 -3.53 8.73 1.35
N ALA A 61 -3.33 8.32 0.10
CA ALA A 61 -3.35 6.92 -0.29
C ALA A 61 -2.11 6.18 0.23
N SER A 62 -2.29 4.92 0.61
CA SER A 62 -1.23 4.05 1.06
C SER A 62 -1.70 2.59 0.98
N ARG A 63 -0.79 1.69 0.61
CA ARG A 63 -1.02 0.25 0.80
C ARG A 63 -0.92 -0.06 2.29
N GLY A 64 -1.66 -1.05 2.77
CA GLY A 64 -1.50 -1.42 4.17
C GLY A 64 -2.16 -2.71 4.56
N ILE A 65 -1.89 -3.08 5.82
CA ILE A 65 -2.45 -4.25 6.47
C ILE A 65 -3.33 -3.76 7.61
N GLY A 66 -4.54 -4.31 7.66
CA GLY A 66 -5.49 -4.08 8.73
C GLY A 66 -6.20 -5.36 9.15
N LYS A 67 -6.99 -5.26 10.20
CA LYS A 67 -7.91 -6.34 10.60
C LYS A 67 -9.33 -5.85 10.59
N VAL A 68 -10.19 -6.77 10.22
CA VAL A 68 -11.63 -6.60 10.15
C VAL A 68 -12.19 -6.52 11.55
N ILE A 69 -12.75 -5.36 11.89
CA ILE A 69 -13.41 -5.12 13.18
C ILE A 69 -14.90 -5.51 13.08
N CYS A 70 -15.55 -5.14 11.98
CA CYS A 70 -16.93 -5.49 11.68
C CYS A 70 -17.05 -5.87 10.20
N SER A 71 -17.97 -6.77 9.87
CA SER A 71 -18.18 -7.24 8.50
C SER A 71 -19.66 -7.37 8.18
N ARG A 72 -20.05 -6.84 7.01
CA ARG A 72 -21.31 -7.13 6.31
C ARG A 72 -21.05 -7.96 5.04
N SER A 73 -19.89 -8.60 4.96
CA SER A 73 -19.49 -9.52 3.88
C SER A 73 -19.85 -10.96 4.25
N SER A 74 -20.25 -11.75 3.26
CA SER A 74 -20.37 -13.21 3.39
C SER A 74 -19.03 -13.94 3.26
N LYS A 75 -18.00 -13.26 2.72
CA LYS A 75 -16.68 -13.84 2.38
C LYS A 75 -15.65 -13.62 3.48
N ILE A 76 -15.71 -12.47 4.16
CA ILE A 76 -14.69 -12.01 5.11
C ILE A 76 -15.31 -11.86 6.50
N LYS A 77 -14.71 -12.48 7.51
CA LYS A 77 -15.21 -12.47 8.89
C LYS A 77 -14.50 -11.40 9.74
N PRO A 78 -15.15 -10.87 10.79
CA PRO A 78 -14.46 -10.11 11.82
C PRO A 78 -13.29 -10.92 12.39
N GLY A 79 -12.18 -10.24 12.66
CA GLY A 79 -10.92 -10.86 13.11
C GLY A 79 -9.94 -11.20 11.99
N SER A 80 -10.38 -11.30 10.74
CA SER A 80 -9.49 -11.54 9.59
C SER A 80 -8.47 -10.41 9.42
N GLN A 81 -7.22 -10.78 9.12
CA GLN A 81 -6.20 -9.84 8.64
C GLN A 81 -6.27 -9.74 7.12
N VAL A 82 -6.19 -8.53 6.59
CA VAL A 82 -6.29 -8.28 5.15
C VAL A 82 -5.20 -7.32 4.70
N MET A 83 -4.73 -7.53 3.47
CA MET A 83 -3.95 -6.57 2.68
C MET A 83 -4.91 -5.71 1.88
N VAL A 84 -4.63 -4.42 1.81
CA VAL A 84 -5.45 -3.44 1.13
C VAL A 84 -4.56 -2.60 0.21
N PRO A 85 -4.82 -2.60 -1.12
CA PRO A 85 -4.06 -1.78 -2.07
C PRO A 85 -4.13 -0.27 -1.79
N ASN A 86 -5.26 0.19 -1.28
CA ASN A 86 -5.42 1.57 -0.82
C ASN A 86 -6.24 1.60 0.48
N ILE A 87 -5.55 1.55 1.62
CA ILE A 87 -6.16 1.63 2.94
C ILE A 87 -6.27 3.07 3.44
N GLY A 88 -5.39 3.94 2.93
CA GLY A 88 -5.29 5.34 3.32
C GLY A 88 -4.65 5.57 4.69
N TRP A 89 -4.23 6.81 4.94
CA TRP A 89 -3.76 7.24 6.26
C TRP A 89 -4.93 7.58 7.17
N VAL A 90 -5.49 6.55 7.83
CA VAL A 90 -6.69 6.65 8.68
C VAL A 90 -6.63 5.67 9.85
N ASP A 91 -7.36 5.98 10.92
CA ASP A 91 -7.53 5.06 12.06
C ASP A 91 -8.51 3.92 11.76
N TYR A 92 -9.51 4.19 10.92
CA TYR A 92 -10.55 3.24 10.52
C TYR A 92 -11.02 3.54 9.09
N VAL A 93 -11.38 2.50 8.35
CA VAL A 93 -11.91 2.65 6.99
C VAL A 93 -12.98 1.61 6.70
N VAL A 94 -14.03 2.02 5.99
CA VAL A 94 -15.05 1.11 5.44
C VAL A 94 -14.71 0.87 3.98
N LEU A 95 -14.48 -0.39 3.60
CA LEU A 95 -14.12 -0.80 2.25
C LEU A 95 -15.03 -1.91 1.73
N SER A 96 -15.09 -2.06 0.41
CA SER A 96 -15.70 -3.24 -0.22
C SER A 96 -14.86 -4.48 0.07
N ASP A 97 -15.51 -5.63 0.32
CA ASP A 97 -14.82 -6.91 0.50
C ASP A 97 -14.03 -7.35 -0.74
N GLU A 98 -14.37 -6.81 -1.91
CA GLU A 98 -13.71 -7.10 -3.19
C GLU A 98 -12.41 -6.30 -3.38
N SER A 99 -12.23 -5.24 -2.60
CA SER A 99 -11.04 -4.37 -2.69
C SER A 99 -9.87 -4.82 -1.82
N VAL A 100 -10.01 -5.96 -1.14
CA VAL A 100 -9.02 -6.44 -0.16
C VAL A 100 -8.68 -7.90 -0.40
N SER A 101 -7.51 -8.32 0.09
CA SER A 101 -7.10 -9.72 0.08
C SER A 101 -6.89 -10.22 1.50
N VAL A 102 -7.57 -11.31 1.88
CA VAL A 102 -7.33 -11.95 3.18
C VAL A 102 -5.91 -12.50 3.20
N LEU A 103 -5.13 -12.07 4.19
CA LEU A 103 -3.76 -12.53 4.35
C LEU A 103 -3.73 -13.96 4.88
N LYS A 104 -2.87 -14.76 4.28
CA LYS A 104 -2.50 -16.07 4.81
C LYS A 104 -1.31 -15.90 5.76
N PRO A 105 -1.20 -16.72 6.81
CA PRO A 105 0.03 -16.78 7.59
C PRO A 105 1.22 -17.11 6.68
N LEU A 106 2.33 -16.38 6.87
CA LEU A 106 3.58 -16.70 6.19
C LEU A 106 4.26 -17.90 6.87
N PRO A 107 5.00 -18.72 6.12
CA PRO A 107 5.73 -19.85 6.68
C PRO A 107 6.79 -19.38 7.69
N LEU A 108 7.27 -20.31 8.51
CA LEU A 108 8.36 -20.07 9.47
C LEU A 108 8.09 -18.96 10.51
N GLY A 109 6.83 -18.59 10.72
CA GLY A 109 6.46 -17.54 11.68
C GLY A 109 6.85 -16.13 11.23
N LEU A 110 7.08 -15.93 9.93
CA LEU A 110 7.41 -14.61 9.40
C LEU A 110 6.28 -13.60 9.64
N SER A 111 6.67 -12.36 9.96
CA SER A 111 5.73 -11.25 10.14
C SER A 111 4.95 -10.97 8.85
N ALA A 112 3.64 -10.73 8.97
CA ALA A 112 2.79 -10.31 7.85
C ALA A 112 3.27 -9.03 7.16
N THR A 113 4.09 -8.20 7.83
CA THR A 113 4.69 -6.99 7.23
C THR A 113 5.55 -7.29 6.00
N HIS A 114 6.05 -8.52 5.82
CA HIS A 114 6.76 -8.91 4.61
C HIS A 114 5.89 -8.78 3.35
N TYR A 115 4.56 -8.86 3.46
CA TYR A 115 3.63 -8.60 2.36
C TYR A 115 3.61 -7.13 1.90
N LEU A 116 4.13 -6.18 2.69
CA LEU A 116 4.35 -4.79 2.26
C LEU A 116 5.75 -4.58 1.67
N GLY A 117 6.65 -5.54 1.84
CA GLY A 117 8.05 -5.47 1.44
C GLY A 117 8.41 -6.50 0.36
N VAL A 118 9.38 -7.36 0.70
CA VAL A 118 9.95 -8.38 -0.19
C VAL A 118 8.94 -9.37 -0.77
N LEU A 119 7.83 -9.65 -0.08
CA LEU A 119 6.73 -10.50 -0.60
C LEU A 119 5.56 -9.68 -1.16
N GLY A 120 5.75 -8.37 -1.31
CA GLY A 120 4.79 -7.41 -1.81
C GLY A 120 5.29 -6.67 -3.04
N ASN A 121 4.80 -5.45 -3.23
CA ASN A 121 5.08 -4.67 -4.43
C ASN A 121 6.56 -4.34 -4.61
N THR A 122 7.31 -4.06 -3.54
CA THR A 122 8.74 -3.72 -3.68
C THR A 122 9.56 -4.93 -4.15
N GLY A 123 9.31 -6.12 -3.61
CA GLY A 123 9.95 -7.35 -4.09
C GLY A 123 9.50 -7.75 -5.50
N LEU A 124 8.20 -7.61 -5.82
CA LEU A 124 7.72 -7.82 -7.18
C LEU A 124 8.36 -6.85 -8.17
N THR A 125 8.51 -5.57 -7.83
CA THR A 125 9.21 -4.59 -8.68
C THR A 125 10.67 -4.98 -8.91
N ALA A 126 11.38 -5.43 -7.87
CA ALA A 126 12.76 -5.91 -8.00
C ALA A 126 12.83 -7.13 -8.94
N TYR A 127 11.97 -8.12 -8.72
CA TYR A 127 11.91 -9.34 -9.54
C TYR A 127 11.58 -9.03 -11.01
N TYR A 128 10.53 -8.27 -11.26
CA TYR A 128 10.14 -7.93 -12.63
C TYR A 128 11.20 -7.07 -13.33
N GLY A 129 11.80 -6.11 -12.62
CA GLY A 129 12.88 -5.29 -13.18
C GLY A 129 14.08 -6.13 -13.62
N LEU A 130 14.58 -6.98 -12.72
CA LEU A 130 15.79 -7.76 -12.95
C LEU A 130 15.57 -8.98 -13.85
N VAL A 131 14.56 -9.79 -13.54
CA VAL A 131 14.36 -11.11 -14.15
C VAL A 131 13.53 -11.03 -15.43
N VAL A 132 12.48 -10.21 -15.44
CA VAL A 132 11.52 -10.18 -16.56
C VAL A 132 11.87 -9.10 -17.58
N GLN A 133 12.20 -7.89 -17.13
CA GLN A 133 12.40 -6.74 -17.99
C GLN A 133 13.84 -6.63 -18.50
N SER A 134 14.84 -6.75 -17.62
CA SER A 134 16.25 -6.77 -18.06
C SER A 134 16.73 -8.14 -18.50
N GLU A 135 16.03 -9.20 -18.10
CA GLU A 135 16.42 -10.59 -18.34
C GLU A 135 17.89 -10.91 -17.99
N ALA A 136 18.40 -10.28 -16.92
CA ALA A 136 19.81 -10.31 -16.58
C ALA A 136 20.37 -11.74 -16.47
N LYS A 137 21.58 -11.95 -17.00
CA LYS A 137 22.27 -13.24 -17.05
C LYS A 137 23.49 -13.23 -16.12
N PRO A 138 24.02 -14.42 -15.73
CA PRO A 138 25.16 -14.51 -14.83
C PRO A 138 26.42 -13.76 -15.28
N GLN A 139 26.61 -13.57 -16.59
CA GLN A 139 27.75 -12.84 -17.16
C GLN A 139 27.57 -11.31 -17.15
N ASP A 140 26.38 -10.81 -16.86
CA ASP A 140 26.08 -9.38 -16.94
C ASP A 140 26.61 -8.65 -15.71
N THR A 141 27.09 -7.42 -15.93
CA THR A 141 27.36 -6.48 -14.83
C THR A 141 26.14 -5.62 -14.61
N VAL A 142 25.46 -5.79 -13.48
CA VAL A 142 24.24 -5.04 -13.14
C VAL A 142 24.58 -3.95 -12.12
N ILE A 143 24.16 -2.72 -12.40
CA ILE A 143 24.35 -1.56 -11.51
C ILE A 143 23.00 -1.16 -10.93
N PHE A 144 22.88 -1.16 -9.60
CA PHE A 144 21.67 -0.74 -8.90
C PHE A 144 21.84 0.64 -8.28
N SER A 145 21.02 1.60 -8.70
CA SER A 145 20.83 2.85 -7.97
C SER A 145 19.87 2.65 -6.79
N GLY A 146 20.03 3.41 -5.71
CA GLY A 146 19.17 3.26 -4.53
C GLY A 146 19.24 1.87 -3.88
N ALA A 147 20.38 1.19 -4.00
CA ALA A 147 20.62 -0.20 -3.57
C ALA A 147 20.22 -0.52 -2.12
N ALA A 148 20.33 0.44 -1.21
CA ALA A 148 19.94 0.24 0.20
C ALA A 148 18.44 0.44 0.47
N GLY A 149 17.65 0.89 -0.52
CA GLY A 149 16.20 1.07 -0.40
C GLY A 149 15.43 -0.24 -0.56
N ALA A 150 14.15 -0.27 -0.16
CA ALA A 150 13.35 -1.49 -0.10
C ALA A 150 13.33 -2.33 -1.39
N THR A 151 13.25 -1.70 -2.57
CA THR A 151 13.31 -2.40 -3.85
C THR A 151 14.75 -2.80 -4.21
N GLY A 152 15.70 -1.88 -4.04
CA GLY A 152 17.10 -2.10 -4.40
C GLY A 152 17.74 -3.23 -3.59
N SER A 153 17.43 -3.30 -2.29
CA SER A 153 18.00 -4.30 -1.37
C SER A 153 17.48 -5.70 -1.63
N VAL A 154 16.34 -5.84 -2.32
CA VAL A 154 15.79 -7.14 -2.75
C VAL A 154 16.37 -7.56 -4.10
N ALA A 155 16.79 -6.60 -4.92
CA ALA A 155 17.35 -6.87 -6.25
C ALA A 155 18.81 -7.35 -6.21
N ILE A 156 19.50 -7.18 -5.08
CA ILE A 156 20.90 -7.55 -4.84
C ILE A 156 20.93 -8.85 -4.05
#